data_AF-A0A0W0VTY8-F1
#
_entry.id   AF-A0A0W0VTY8-F1
#
_cell.length_a   1.000
_cell.length_b   1.000
_cell.length_c   1.000
_cell.angle_alpha   90.00
_cell.angle_beta   90.00
_cell.angle_gamma   90.00
#
_symmetry.space_group_name_H-M   'P 1'
#
loop_
_entity.id
_entity.type
_entity.pdbx_description
1 polymer ?
#
loop_
_entity_poly.entity_id
_entity_poly.type
_entity_poly.pdbx_seq_one_letter_code
_entity_poly.pdbx_strand_id
1 'polypeptide(L)' 'MSIVVNLDVMMAKRKCRSKELAEAIGITEANLSILKNGKAKAIRLTTLEAICAYLRCQPGDILEYQEDKDSVLMRDSA' A
#
# COMPACT_ATOMS: atom_id res chain seq x y z
N MET A 1 -5.82 -11.28 5.62
CA MET A 1 -4.57 -11.11 4.85
C MET A 1 -3.73 -10.18 5.70
N SER A 2 -2.53 -10.58 6.09
CA SER A 2 -1.75 -9.89 7.13
C SER A 2 -0.96 -8.68 6.61
N ILE A 3 -1.15 -8.28 5.34
CA ILE A 3 -0.52 -7.08 4.75
C ILE A 3 -1.61 -6.05 4.49
N VAL A 4 -1.49 -4.90 5.16
CA VAL A 4 -2.34 -3.72 4.98
C VAL A 4 -1.64 -2.73 4.05
N VAL A 5 -2.43 -2.11 3.17
CA VAL A 5 -1.95 -1.13 2.20
C VAL A 5 -2.45 0.26 2.60
N ASN A 6 -1.57 1.09 3.13
CA ASN A 6 -1.82 2.44 3.67
C ASN A 6 -1.67 3.55 2.61
N LEU A 7 -1.88 3.22 1.33
CA LEU A 7 -1.66 4.16 0.23
C LEU A 7 -2.61 5.36 0.30
N ASP A 8 -3.86 5.16 0.72
CA ASP A 8 -4.83 6.23 0.92
C ASP A 8 -4.39 7.25 1.98
N VAL A 9 -3.87 6.76 3.10
CA VAL A 9 -3.30 7.57 4.18
C VAL A 9 -2.12 8.39 3.65
N MET A 10 -1.23 7.77 2.88
CA MET A 10 -0.07 8.46 2.32
C MET A 10 -0.44 9.50 1.27
N MET A 11 -1.43 9.23 0.42
CA MET A 11 -1.96 10.21 -0.51
C MET A 11 -2.58 11.40 0.22
N ALA A 12 -3.35 11.17 1.29
CA ALA A 12 -3.93 12.24 2.11
C ALA A 12 -2.84 13.10 2.77
N LYS A 13 -1.82 12.48 3.37
CA LYS A 13 -0.65 13.17 3.95
C LYS A 13 0.10 14.04 2.94
N ARG A 14 0.08 13.69 1.66
CA ARG A 14 0.73 14.44 0.56
C ARG A 14 -0.22 15.33 -0.23
N LYS A 15 -1.50 15.40 0.14
CA LYS A 15 -2.55 16.16 -0.57
C LYS A 15 -2.65 15.79 -2.06
N CYS A 16 -2.39 14.52 -2.39
CA CYS A 16 -2.38 14.00 -3.75
C CYS A 16 -3.72 13.33 -4.09
N ARG A 17 -4.24 13.56 -5.31
CA ARG A 17 -5.47 12.92 -5.80
C ARG A 17 -5.19 11.61 -6.52
N SER A 18 -6.15 10.68 -6.53
CA SER A 18 -6.01 9.39 -7.23
C SER A 18 -5.69 9.53 -8.71
N LYS A 19 -6.42 10.38 -9.42
CA LYS A 19 -6.18 10.64 -10.84
C LYS A 19 -4.76 11.09 -11.12
N GLU A 20 -4.28 12.06 -10.35
CA GLU A 20 -2.94 12.63 -10.45
C GLU A 20 -1.85 11.57 -10.24
N LEU A 21 -1.97 10.76 -9.17
CA LEU A 21 -1.00 9.69 -8.91
C LEU A 21 -1.02 8.61 -10.00
N ALA A 22 -2.22 8.21 -10.46
CA ALA A 22 -2.38 7.20 -11.50
C ALA A 22 -1.72 7.63 -12.81
N GLU A 23 -1.94 8.88 -13.23
CA GLU A 23 -1.29 9.49 -14.39
C GLU A 23 0.23 9.54 -14.22
N ALA A 24 0.72 9.96 -13.06
CA ALA A 24 2.16 10.11 -12.80
C ALA A 24 2.95 8.79 -12.82
N ILE A 25 2.33 7.69 -12.37
CA ILE A 25 2.99 6.37 -12.31
C ILE A 25 2.60 5.44 -13.47
N GLY A 26 1.81 5.93 -14.43
CA GLY A 26 1.44 5.20 -15.65
C GLY A 26 0.50 4.01 -15.42
N ILE A 27 -0.46 4.12 -14.50
CA ILE A 27 -1.50 3.10 -14.29
C ILE A 27 -2.90 3.69 -14.41
N THR A 28 -3.91 2.84 -14.56
CA THR A 28 -5.31 3.28 -14.58
C THR A 28 -5.79 3.66 -13.17
N GLU A 29 -6.75 4.60 -13.07
CA GLU A 29 -7.39 4.92 -11.80
C GLU A 29 -8.07 3.69 -11.15
N ALA A 30 -8.55 2.76 -11.97
CA ALA A 30 -9.10 1.49 -11.50
C ALA A 30 -8.04 0.61 -10.80
N ASN A 31 -6.85 0.46 -11.40
CA ASN A 31 -5.75 -0.29 -10.80
C ASN A 31 -5.25 0.40 -9.52
N LEU A 32 -5.15 1.73 -9.53
CA LEU A 32 -4.80 2.49 -8.33
C LEU A 32 -5.85 2.28 -7.23
N SER A 33 -7.14 2.25 -7.56
CA SER A 33 -8.23 2.01 -6.60
C SER A 33 -8.15 0.62 -5.96
N ILE A 34 -7.78 -0.41 -6.74
CA ILE A 34 -7.57 -1.76 -6.21
C ILE A 34 -6.41 -1.78 -5.20
N LEU A 35 -5.29 -1.12 -5.53
CA LEU A 35 -4.14 -0.98 -4.63
C LEU A 35 -4.51 -0.19 -3.37
N LYS A 36 -5.09 1.00 -3.54
CA LYS A 36 -5.48 1.93 -2.49
C LYS A 36 -6.40 1.29 -1.45
N ASN A 37 -7.35 0.47 -1.90
CA ASN A 37 -8.35 -0.15 -1.01
C ASN A 37 -7.90 -1.52 -0.47
N GLY A 38 -6.61 -1.88 -0.59
CA GLY A 38 -6.07 -3.14 -0.08
C GLY A 38 -6.62 -4.40 -0.76
N LYS A 39 -7.21 -4.27 -1.96
CA LYS A 39 -7.79 -5.40 -2.72
C LYS A 39 -6.79 -6.05 -3.66
N ALA A 40 -5.60 -5.47 -3.81
CA ALA A 40 -4.55 -6.01 -4.65
C ALA A 40 -4.00 -7.32 -4.07
N LYS A 41 -3.81 -8.33 -4.94
CA LYS A 41 -3.14 -9.59 -4.58
C LYS A 41 -1.62 -9.51 -4.71
N ALA A 42 -1.14 -8.58 -5.52
CA ALA A 42 0.28 -8.35 -5.78
C ALA A 42 0.51 -6.90 -6.21
N ILE A 43 1.71 -6.40 -5.96
CA ILE A 43 2.21 -5.12 -6.47
C ILE A 43 3.58 -5.37 -7.12
N ARG A 44 3.82 -4.77 -8.29
CA ARG A 44 5.16 -4.82 -8.90
C ARG A 44 6.06 -3.86 -8.13
N LEU A 45 7.31 -4.24 -7.88
CA LEU A 45 8.28 -3.37 -7.23
C LEU A 45 8.47 -2.05 -7.97
N THR A 46 8.42 -2.07 -9.31
CA THR A 46 8.48 -0.84 -10.13
C THR A 46 7.30 0.10 -9.89
N THR A 47 6.10 -0.43 -9.65
CA THR A 47 4.93 0.37 -9.25
C THR A 47 5.12 0.94 -7.84
N LEU A 48 5.60 0.13 -6.90
CA LEU A 48 5.87 0.57 -5.53
C LEU A 48 6.94 1.67 -5.50
N GLU A 49 8.03 1.51 -6.26
CA GLU A 49 9.09 2.48 -6.45
C GLU A 49 8.55 3.81 -7.00
N ALA A 50 7.75 3.76 -8.08
CA ALA A 50 7.17 4.95 -8.68
C ALA A 50 6.26 5.71 -7.70
N ILE A 51 5.46 4.99 -6.90
CA ILE A 51 4.65 5.60 -5.83
C ILE A 51 5.54 6.25 -4.78
N CYS A 52 6.58 5.54 -4.30
CA CYS A 52 7.51 6.06 -3.29
C CYS A 52 8.22 7.34 -3.77
N ALA A 53 8.68 7.34 -5.02
CA ALA A 53 9.31 8.50 -5.65
C ALA A 53 8.35 9.69 -5.74
N TYR A 54 7.13 9.46 -6.25
CA TYR A 54 6.12 10.51 -6.42
C TYR A 54 5.66 11.10 -5.09
N LEU A 55 5.31 10.24 -4.12
CA LEU A 55 4.80 10.65 -2.81
C LEU A 55 5.92 11.02 -1.83
N ARG A 56 7.20 10.84 -2.20
CA ARG A 56 8.36 11.05 -1.32
C ARG A 56 8.17 10.32 0.01
N CYS A 57 8.00 9.01 -0.07
CA CYS A 57 7.81 8.13 1.07
C CYS A 57 8.61 6.84 0.91
N GLN A 58 8.64 6.03 1.96
CA GLN A 58 9.28 4.72 1.95
C GLN A 58 8.25 3.61 1.71
N PRO A 59 8.68 2.42 1.26
CA PRO A 59 7.79 1.25 1.14
C PRO A 59 7.03 0.92 2.42
N GLY A 60 7.67 1.06 3.59
CA GLY A 60 7.04 0.83 4.90
C GLY A 60 5.96 1.84 5.28
N ASP A 61 5.90 2.99 4.61
CA ASP A 61 4.78 3.93 4.77
C ASP A 61 3.51 3.45 4.04
N ILE A 62 3.66 2.55 3.06
CA ILE A 62 2.59 2.04 2.20
C ILE A 62 2.20 0.62 2.59
N LEU A 63 3.17 -0.24 2.90
CA LEU A 63 2.95 -1.64 3.20
C LEU A 63 3.24 -1.91 4.68
N GLU A 64 2.24 -2.40 5.39
CA GLU A 64 2.32 -2.72 6.80
C GLU A 64 1.97 -4.19 7.02
N TYR A 65 2.82 -4.92 7.71
CA TYR A 65 2.47 -6.25 8.21
C TYR A 65 1.75 -6.11 9.55
N GLN A 66 0.53 -6.63 9.62
CA GLN A 66 -0.24 -6.74 10.86
C GLN A 66 -0.33 -8.22 11.23
N GLU A 67 0.28 -8.58 12.36
CA GLU A 67 0.13 -9.91 12.92
C GLU A 67 -1.35 -10.19 13.22
N ASP A 68 -1.87 -11.29 12.68
CA ASP A 68 -3.16 -11.79 13.12
C ASP A 68 -3.00 -12.22 14.57
N LYS A 69 -3.70 -11.54 15.50
CA LYS A 69 -3.60 -11.79 16.95
C LYS A 69 -3.87 -13.26 17.32
N ASP A 70 -4.61 -13.99 16.49
CA ASP A 70 -4.90 -15.41 16.68
C ASP A 70 -3.70 -16.34 16.37
N SER A 71 -2.72 -15.88 15.58
CA SER A 71 -1.54 -16.67 15.18
C SER A 71 -0.39 -16.59 16.20
N VAL A 72 -0.40 -15.58 17.08
CA VAL A 72 0.63 -15.37 18.11
C VAL A 72 0.36 -16.23 19.35
N LEU A 73 -0.91 -16.45 19.71
CA LEU A 73 -1.31 -17.26 20.89
C LEU A 73 -0.85 -18.73 20.82
N MET A 74 -0.48 -19.24 19.65
CA MET A 74 0.05 -20.61 19.48
C MET A 74 1.58 -20.71 19.66
N ARG A 75 2.32 -19.59 19.71
CA ARG A 75 3.78 -19.59 19.85
C ARG A 75 4.26 -19.49 21.30
N ASP A 76 3.41 -18.98 22.20
CA ASP A 76 3.77 -18.74 23.61
C ASP A 76 3.41 -19.91 24.55
N SER A 77 2.97 -21.05 24.01
CA SER A 77 2.60 -22.26 24.78
C SER A 77 3.62 -23.41 24.67
N ALA A 78 4.87 -23.13 24.26
CA ALA A 78 5.97 -24.10 24.21
C ALA A 78 6.96 -23.89 25.35
#